data_AF-A0AA40KXL9-F1
#
_entry.id   AF-A0AA40KXL9-F1
#
_cell.length_a   1.000
_cell.length_b   1.000
_cell.length_c   1.000
_cell.angle_alpha   90.00
_cell.angle_beta   90.00
_cell.angle_gamma   90.00
#
_symmetry.space_group_name_H-M   'P 1'
#
loop_
_entity.id
_entity.type
_entity.pdbx_description
1 polymer ?
#
loop_
_entity_poly.entity_id
_entity_poly.type
_entity_poly.pdbx_seq_one_letter_code
_entity_poly.pdbx_strand_id
1 'polypeptide(L)'
;MSQPFQWLASDGWGRQIKLVEGLEDEAEGAITVELQSENIPGFDEYMASLTPESNRRNPWFSEYWEEAFSCVLKRNVASQNSTVCPAKLRLTPETGYEQESKVQFVVDAVYAFALALHNLQRDVCAKTGGLCATMANYDRGMFYRNYLLNVSFTGESGITACTYVWRKSHRPRNSISRATSYRHLLGAL
;
A
#
# COMPACT_ATOMS: atom_id res chain seq x y z
N MET A 1 24.60 -15.93 32.03
CA MET A 1 23.84 -16.70 31.03
C MET A 1 22.76 -15.78 30.50
N SER A 2 22.91 -15.27 29.27
CA SER A 2 21.84 -14.52 28.59
C SER A 2 20.87 -15.53 28.00
N GLN A 3 19.57 -15.42 28.29
CA GLN A 3 18.57 -16.22 27.59
C GLN A 3 18.27 -15.57 26.24
N PRO A 4 18.22 -16.35 25.15
CA PRO A 4 17.81 -15.82 23.86
C PRO A 4 16.36 -15.33 23.94
N PHE A 5 16.09 -14.14 23.39
CA PHE A 5 14.75 -13.59 23.28
C PHE A 5 14.07 -14.14 22.03
N GLN A 6 12.77 -14.42 22.13
CA GLN A 6 11.94 -14.78 21.00
C GLN A 6 10.96 -13.64 20.74
N TRP A 7 11.08 -13.00 19.57
CA TRP A 7 10.15 -11.96 19.16
C TRP A 7 8.83 -12.56 18.69
N LEU A 8 7.72 -12.06 19.25
CA LEU A 8 6.36 -12.23 18.75
C LEU A 8 5.79 -10.84 18.51
N ALA A 9 5.77 -10.41 17.25
CA ALA A 9 5.40 -9.05 16.88
C ALA A 9 4.06 -8.97 16.15
N SER A 10 3.37 -7.84 16.33
CA SER A 10 2.17 -7.50 15.58
C SER A 10 2.49 -7.05 14.15
N ASP A 11 1.46 -6.68 13.41
CA ASP A 11 1.50 -6.15 12.04
C ASP A 11 2.27 -4.83 11.89
N GLY A 12 2.56 -4.16 13.01
CA GLY A 12 3.48 -3.02 13.04
C GLY A 12 4.88 -3.38 12.54
N TRP A 13 5.33 -4.62 12.81
CA TRP A 13 6.51 -5.18 12.15
C TRP A 13 6.09 -5.88 10.84
N GLY A 14 5.14 -6.82 10.93
CA GLY A 14 4.62 -7.52 9.75
C GLY A 14 5.74 -8.16 8.91
N ARG A 15 5.77 -7.86 7.61
CA ARG A 15 6.79 -8.34 6.64
C ARG A 15 7.84 -7.30 6.26
N GLN A 16 7.97 -6.21 7.00
CA GLN A 16 8.86 -5.10 6.62
C GLN A 16 10.34 -5.43 6.87
N ILE A 17 11.10 -5.66 5.79
CA ILE A 17 12.53 -6.00 5.86
C ILE A 17 13.36 -4.81 6.38
N LYS A 18 13.00 -3.59 6.00
CA LYS A 18 13.72 -2.37 6.43
C LYS A 18 13.82 -2.19 7.96
N LEU A 19 12.91 -2.79 8.73
CA LEU A 19 12.94 -2.68 10.20
C LEU A 19 14.05 -3.49 10.86
N VAL A 20 14.62 -4.45 10.12
CA VAL A 20 15.67 -5.37 10.61
C VAL A 20 16.94 -5.31 9.78
N GLU A 21 17.04 -4.34 8.89
CA GLU A 21 18.22 -4.12 8.06
C GLU A 21 19.42 -3.81 8.97
N GLY A 22 20.46 -4.65 8.90
CA GLY A 22 21.64 -4.60 9.75
C GLY A 22 21.46 -5.20 11.15
N LEU A 23 20.31 -5.80 11.46
CA LEU A 23 19.98 -6.48 12.73
C LEU A 23 19.37 -7.86 12.47
N GLU A 24 19.75 -8.51 11.36
CA GLU A 24 19.13 -9.74 10.89
C GLU A 24 19.38 -10.91 11.84
N ASP A 25 20.55 -10.96 12.46
CA ASP A 25 20.94 -11.99 13.42
C ASP A 25 20.11 -11.88 14.72
N GLU A 26 19.77 -10.66 15.16
CA GLU A 26 18.92 -10.40 16.33
C GLU A 26 17.43 -10.67 16.06
N ALA A 27 17.02 -10.57 14.79
CA ALA A 27 15.66 -10.83 14.33
C ALA A 27 15.42 -12.29 13.91
N GLU A 28 16.47 -13.12 13.85
CA GLU A 28 16.35 -14.49 13.38
C GLU A 28 15.35 -15.30 14.22
N GLY A 29 14.42 -15.97 13.54
CA GLY A 29 13.39 -16.77 14.18
C GLY A 29 12.20 -15.97 14.72
N ALA A 30 12.19 -14.64 14.63
CA ALA A 30 11.03 -13.81 14.99
C ALA A 30 9.75 -14.29 14.30
N ILE A 31 8.65 -14.28 15.05
CA ILE A 31 7.31 -14.61 14.54
C ILE A 31 6.53 -13.31 14.46
N THR A 32 6.06 -12.97 13.28
CA THR A 32 5.25 -11.77 13.05
C THR A 32 3.88 -12.14 12.51
N VAL A 33 2.88 -11.34 12.88
CA VAL A 33 1.53 -11.46 12.36
C VAL A 33 1.29 -10.30 11.40
N GLU A 34 0.65 -10.55 10.27
CA GLU A 34 0.21 -9.47 9.36
C GLU A 34 -1.20 -9.78 8.85
N LEU A 35 -1.96 -8.73 8.50
CA LEU A 35 -3.23 -8.89 7.82
C LEU A 35 -2.98 -9.59 6.47
N GLN A 36 -3.75 -10.62 6.17
CA GLN A 36 -3.65 -11.29 4.87
C GLN A 36 -4.18 -10.36 3.79
N SER A 37 -3.33 -10.13 2.79
CA SER A 37 -3.59 -9.35 1.59
C SER A 37 -2.95 -10.05 0.39
N GLU A 38 -3.41 -9.68 -0.79
CA GLU A 38 -2.82 -10.10 -2.05
C GLU A 38 -2.31 -8.87 -2.81
N ASN A 39 -1.25 -9.06 -3.60
CA ASN A 39 -0.75 -8.01 -4.46
C ASN A 39 -1.80 -7.65 -5.51
N ILE A 40 -1.93 -6.36 -5.82
CA ILE A 40 -2.80 -5.85 -6.88
C ILE A 40 -1.95 -5.66 -8.14
N PRO A 41 -2.08 -6.51 -9.19
CA PRO A 41 -1.22 -6.43 -10.37
C PRO A 41 -1.31 -5.09 -11.10
N GLY A 42 -2.51 -4.51 -11.18
CA GLY A 42 -2.72 -3.19 -11.79
C GLY A 42 -1.99 -2.06 -11.05
N PHE A 43 -1.74 -2.22 -9.75
CA PHE A 43 -0.94 -1.27 -8.98
C PHE A 43 0.55 -1.40 -9.31
N ASP A 44 1.06 -2.62 -9.47
CA ASP A 44 2.45 -2.86 -9.88
C ASP A 44 2.72 -2.31 -11.29
N GLU A 45 1.80 -2.55 -12.23
CA GLU A 45 1.85 -1.98 -13.59
C GLU A 45 1.86 -0.44 -13.56
N TYR A 46 1.00 0.15 -12.72
CA TYR A 46 0.97 1.59 -12.51
C TYR A 46 2.30 2.10 -11.96
N MET A 47 2.84 1.50 -10.89
CA MET A 47 4.10 1.90 -10.28
C MET A 47 5.28 1.78 -11.25
N ALA A 48 5.35 0.69 -12.02
CA ALA A 48 6.35 0.48 -13.05
C ALA A 48 6.28 1.52 -14.18
N SER A 49 5.10 2.09 -14.45
CA SER A 49 4.92 3.13 -15.47
C SER A 49 5.38 4.52 -15.04
N LEU A 50 5.56 4.76 -13.73
CA LEU A 50 5.92 6.07 -13.19
C LEU A 50 7.40 6.37 -13.39
N THR A 51 7.69 7.62 -13.74
CA THR A 51 9.04 8.19 -13.73
C THR A 51 9.00 9.59 -13.11
N PRO A 52 10.13 10.14 -12.63
CA PRO A 52 10.21 11.50 -12.10
C PRO A 52 9.72 12.57 -13.08
N GLU A 53 9.80 12.31 -14.39
CA GLU A 53 9.33 13.20 -15.44
C GLU A 53 7.81 13.13 -15.65
N SER A 54 7.22 11.93 -15.57
CA SER A 54 5.79 11.71 -15.79
C SER A 54 4.96 12.02 -14.54
N ASN A 55 5.49 11.78 -13.34
CA ASN A 55 4.76 11.92 -12.08
C ASN A 55 5.01 13.26 -11.37
N ARG A 56 4.62 14.37 -12.02
CA ARG A 56 4.75 15.71 -11.41
C ARG A 56 3.70 16.03 -10.35
N ARG A 57 2.66 15.20 -10.24
CA ARG A 57 1.59 15.32 -9.25
C ARG A 57 2.09 15.07 -7.83
N ASN A 58 3.00 14.11 -7.65
CA ASN A 58 3.51 13.75 -6.35
C ASN A 58 4.82 14.51 -6.07
N PRO A 59 4.82 15.49 -5.14
CA PRO A 59 6.00 16.32 -4.88
C PRO A 59 7.17 15.54 -4.27
N TRP A 60 6.89 14.42 -3.57
CA TRP A 60 7.90 13.59 -2.92
C TRP A 60 8.49 12.52 -3.84
N PHE A 61 7.96 12.35 -5.05
CA PHE A 61 8.36 11.24 -5.91
C PHE A 61 9.82 11.30 -6.37
N SER A 62 10.38 12.51 -6.46
CA SER A 62 11.79 12.69 -6.83
C SER A 62 12.74 12.24 -5.74
N GLU A 63 12.44 12.59 -4.49
CA GLU A 63 13.23 12.18 -3.32
C GLU A 63 13.13 10.66 -3.13
N TYR A 64 11.91 10.11 -3.23
CA TYR A 64 11.68 8.67 -3.19
C TYR A 64 12.50 7.93 -4.27
N TRP A 65 12.54 8.44 -5.50
CA TRP A 65 13.27 7.81 -6.59
C TRP A 65 14.78 7.78 -6.33
N GLU A 66 15.35 8.89 -5.83
CA GLU A 66 16.77 8.98 -5.50
C GLU A 66 17.14 8.03 -4.35
N GLU A 67 16.30 7.95 -3.32
CA GLU A 67 16.49 7.03 -2.19
C GLU A 67 16.34 5.56 -2.62
N ALA A 68 15.27 5.21 -3.33
CA ALA A 68 14.97 3.83 -3.72
C ALA A 68 16.06 3.22 -4.60
N PHE A 69 16.67 4.03 -5.47
CA PHE A 69 17.69 3.56 -6.41
C PHE A 69 19.12 3.97 -6.03
N SER A 70 19.30 4.66 -4.90
CA SER A 70 20.60 5.18 -4.43
C SER A 70 21.34 5.97 -5.54
N CYS A 71 20.62 6.84 -6.24
CA CYS A 71 21.12 7.64 -7.35
C CYS A 71 20.62 9.09 -7.26
N VAL A 72 21.18 9.99 -8.07
CA VAL A 72 20.79 11.40 -8.12
C VAL A 72 20.17 11.73 -9.47
N LEU A 73 19.03 12.41 -9.48
CA LEU A 73 18.38 12.87 -10.70
C LEU A 73 19.24 13.93 -11.37
N LYS A 74 19.30 13.91 -12.70
CA LYS A 74 20.16 14.81 -13.49
C LYS A 74 20.01 16.30 -13.14
N ARG A 75 18.80 16.72 -12.76
CA ARG A 75 18.50 18.11 -12.36
C ARG A 75 19.01 18.50 -10.97
N ASN A 76 19.28 17.52 -10.12
CA ASN A 76 19.72 17.69 -8.73
C ASN A 76 21.24 17.47 -8.56
N VAL A 77 21.97 17.17 -9.64
CA VAL A 77 23.40 16.92 -9.60
C VAL A 77 24.15 18.21 -9.23
N ALA A 78 24.61 18.28 -7.99
CA ALA A 78 25.43 19.39 -7.47
C ALA A 78 26.94 19.07 -7.50
N SER A 79 27.33 17.80 -7.51
CA SER A 79 28.73 17.34 -7.48
C SER A 79 29.03 16.40 -8.64
N GLN A 80 30.27 16.45 -9.15
CA GLN A 80 30.77 15.57 -10.21
C GLN A 80 30.85 14.09 -9.78
N ASN A 81 30.84 13.80 -8.46
CA ASN A 81 30.94 12.44 -7.92
C ASN A 81 29.58 11.73 -7.74
N SER A 82 28.47 12.38 -8.07
CA SER A 82 27.14 11.80 -7.89
C SER A 82 26.81 10.79 -9.00
N THR A 83 26.39 9.58 -8.61
CA THR A 83 25.87 8.56 -9.54
C THR A 83 24.52 9.01 -10.10
N VAL A 84 24.47 9.30 -11.40
CA VAL A 84 23.25 9.79 -12.06
C VAL A 84 22.28 8.64 -12.32
N CYS A 85 21.00 8.83 -12.00
CA CYS A 85 19.95 7.83 -12.27
C CYS A 85 19.83 7.51 -13.77
N PRO A 86 19.87 6.23 -14.18
CA PRO A 86 19.63 5.84 -15.57
C PRO A 86 18.21 6.17 -16.06
N ALA A 87 18.07 6.67 -17.29
CA ALA A 87 16.76 7.05 -17.85
C ALA A 87 15.79 5.86 -18.05
N LYS A 88 16.32 4.64 -18.17
CA LYS A 88 15.55 3.40 -18.37
C LYS A 88 15.11 2.75 -17.05
N LEU A 89 15.49 3.32 -15.91
CA LEU A 89 15.18 2.77 -14.59
C LEU A 89 13.67 2.80 -14.35
N ARG A 90 13.10 1.71 -13.83
CA ARG A 90 11.67 1.55 -13.57
C ARG A 90 11.48 0.87 -12.23
N LEU A 91 10.34 1.09 -11.58
CA LEU A 91 9.99 0.44 -10.31
C LEU A 91 9.45 -0.96 -10.61
N THR A 92 10.35 -1.92 -10.71
CA THR A 92 10.06 -3.32 -11.06
C THR A 92 10.70 -4.29 -10.07
N PRO A 93 10.21 -5.53 -9.95
CA PRO A 93 10.85 -6.54 -9.09
C PRO A 93 12.35 -6.72 -9.38
N GLU A 94 12.76 -6.62 -10.65
CA GLU A 94 14.16 -6.74 -11.09
C GLU A 94 15.06 -5.61 -10.55
N THR A 95 14.46 -4.50 -10.15
CA THR A 95 15.16 -3.34 -9.58
C THR A 95 14.90 -3.19 -8.08
N GLY A 96 14.37 -4.23 -7.42
CA GLY A 96 14.12 -4.24 -5.98
C GLY A 96 12.80 -3.61 -5.52
N TYR A 97 11.87 -3.32 -6.44
CA TYR A 97 10.52 -2.89 -6.05
C TYR A 97 9.67 -4.09 -5.62
N GLU A 98 9.09 -4.00 -4.43
CA GLU A 98 8.08 -4.93 -3.91
C GLU A 98 6.85 -4.13 -3.45
N GLN A 99 5.65 -4.61 -3.78
CA GLN A 99 4.41 -3.99 -3.33
C GLN A 99 4.29 -4.08 -1.80
N GLU A 100 3.99 -2.96 -1.13
CA GLU A 100 3.75 -3.00 0.31
C GLU A 100 2.46 -3.77 0.61
N SER A 101 2.49 -4.61 1.64
CA SER A 101 1.44 -5.59 1.93
C SER A 101 0.07 -4.96 2.21
N LYS A 102 -0.04 -3.67 2.52
CA LYS A 102 -1.30 -3.00 2.87
C LYS A 102 -1.87 -2.16 1.73
N VAL A 103 -1.23 -2.15 0.55
CA VAL A 103 -1.74 -1.48 -0.65
C VAL A 103 -3.18 -1.89 -0.96
N GLN A 104 -3.50 -3.18 -0.82
CA GLN A 104 -4.87 -3.67 -1.03
C GLN A 104 -5.90 -2.96 -0.14
N PHE A 105 -5.60 -2.79 1.15
CA PHE A 105 -6.53 -2.13 2.08
C PHE A 105 -6.72 -0.65 1.75
N VAL A 106 -5.70 0.02 1.22
CA VAL A 106 -5.79 1.42 0.76
C VAL A 106 -6.69 1.52 -0.46
N VAL A 107 -6.50 0.65 -1.44
CA VAL A 107 -7.33 0.59 -2.66
C VAL A 107 -8.79 0.31 -2.28
N ASP A 108 -9.03 -0.72 -1.46
CA ASP A 108 -10.36 -1.10 -0.99
C ASP A 108 -11.03 0.05 -0.22
N ALA A 109 -10.30 0.78 0.63
CA ALA A 109 -10.85 1.93 1.33
C ALA A 109 -11.31 3.05 0.38
N VAL A 110 -10.52 3.37 -0.64
CA VAL A 110 -10.89 4.37 -1.66
C VAL A 110 -12.13 3.92 -2.45
N TYR A 111 -12.17 2.66 -2.86
CA TYR A 111 -13.33 2.08 -3.55
C TYR A 111 -14.60 2.09 -2.67
N ALA A 112 -14.47 1.84 -1.37
CA ALA A 112 -15.59 1.90 -0.44
C ALA A 112 -16.24 3.30 -0.42
N PHE A 113 -15.42 4.36 -0.35
CA PHE A 113 -15.92 5.73 -0.44
C PHE A 113 -16.51 6.05 -1.83
N ALA A 114 -15.85 5.62 -2.90
CA ALA A 114 -16.32 5.84 -4.26
C ALA A 114 -17.71 5.21 -4.49
N LEU A 115 -17.90 3.98 -4.05
CA LEU A 115 -19.18 3.26 -4.13
C LEU A 115 -20.25 3.90 -3.24
N ALA A 116 -19.91 4.33 -2.03
CA ALA A 116 -20.84 5.03 -1.15
C ALA A 116 -21.34 6.33 -1.78
N LEU A 117 -20.42 7.13 -2.35
CA LEU A 117 -20.75 8.37 -3.06
C LEU A 117 -21.56 8.10 -4.33
N HIS A 118 -21.22 7.06 -5.08
CA HIS A 118 -21.96 6.64 -6.27
C HIS A 118 -23.41 6.26 -5.94
N ASN A 119 -23.61 5.49 -4.87
CA ASN A 119 -24.95 5.09 -4.43
C ASN A 119 -25.76 6.31 -3.96
N LEU A 120 -25.17 7.21 -3.17
CA LEU A 120 -25.81 8.46 -2.78
C LEU A 120 -26.20 9.30 -3.99
N GLN A 121 -25.29 9.44 -4.97
CA GLN A 121 -25.52 10.19 -6.19
C GLN A 121 -26.74 9.65 -6.95
N ARG A 122 -26.83 8.33 -7.11
CA ARG A 122 -27.93 7.68 -7.82
C ARG A 122 -29.27 7.89 -7.14
N ASP A 123 -29.28 7.90 -5.82
CA ASP A 123 -30.52 8.02 -5.03
C ASP A 123 -31.04 9.46 -5.00
N VAL A 124 -30.15 10.47 -4.95
CA VAL A 124 -30.56 11.87 -4.73
C VAL A 124 -30.47 12.80 -5.95
N CYS A 125 -29.74 12.40 -7.02
CA CYS A 125 -29.49 13.27 -8.18
C CYS A 125 -30.30 12.91 -9.44
N ALA A 126 -31.39 12.15 -9.33
CA ALA A 126 -32.39 11.92 -10.39
C ALA A 126 -31.80 11.72 -11.82
N LYS A 127 -30.85 10.79 -11.96
CA LYS A 127 -30.16 10.42 -13.24
C LYS A 127 -29.39 11.55 -13.94
N THR A 128 -29.22 12.72 -13.32
CA THR A 128 -28.23 13.69 -13.82
C THR A 128 -26.82 13.12 -13.61
N GLY A 129 -25.93 13.36 -14.56
CA GLY A 129 -24.51 13.01 -14.40
C GLY A 129 -23.84 14.00 -13.46
N GLY A 130 -23.06 13.49 -12.49
CA GLY A 130 -22.25 14.32 -11.59
C GLY A 130 -22.94 14.72 -10.28
N LEU A 131 -22.40 15.78 -9.66
CA LEU A 131 -22.80 16.28 -8.35
C LEU A 131 -24.00 17.22 -8.46
N CYS A 132 -25.11 16.88 -7.80
CA CYS A 132 -26.28 17.75 -7.68
C CYS A 132 -26.30 18.53 -6.35
N ALA A 133 -27.11 19.59 -6.28
CA ALA A 133 -27.24 20.44 -5.08
C ALA A 133 -27.68 19.66 -3.83
N THR A 134 -28.54 18.64 -3.99
CA THR A 134 -28.97 17.77 -2.89
C THR A 134 -27.81 16.96 -2.33
N MET A 135 -26.96 16.39 -3.21
CA MET A 135 -25.79 15.62 -2.79
C MET A 135 -24.73 16.52 -2.15
N ALA A 136 -24.51 17.72 -2.69
CA ALA A 136 -23.55 18.68 -2.14
C ALA A 136 -23.88 19.13 -0.71
N ASN A 137 -25.17 19.20 -0.37
CA ASN A 137 -25.67 19.59 0.96
C ASN A 137 -26.18 18.40 1.79
N TYR A 138 -25.86 17.17 1.40
CA TYR A 138 -26.33 15.97 2.09
C TYR A 138 -25.70 15.85 3.48
N ASP A 139 -26.48 15.38 4.47
CA ASP A 139 -25.98 15.24 5.84
C ASP A 139 -24.87 14.19 5.93
N ARG A 140 -23.74 14.56 6.54
CA ARG A 140 -22.55 13.69 6.63
C ARG A 140 -22.79 12.47 7.53
N GLY A 141 -23.60 12.62 8.57
CA GLY A 141 -23.96 11.52 9.47
C GLY A 141 -24.87 10.50 8.79
N MET A 142 -25.85 10.96 8.00
CA MET A 142 -26.69 10.13 7.15
C MET A 142 -25.88 9.47 6.04
N PHE A 143 -24.92 10.18 5.43
CA PHE A 143 -24.01 9.59 4.44
C PHE A 143 -23.23 8.41 5.04
N TYR A 144 -22.61 8.64 6.19
CA TYR A 144 -21.85 7.61 6.91
C TYR A 144 -22.71 6.38 7.21
N ARG A 145 -23.87 6.57 7.83
CA ARG A 145 -24.72 5.47 8.29
C ARG A 145 -25.44 4.71 7.17
N ASN A 146 -25.96 5.43 6.17
CA ASN A 146 -26.84 4.84 5.16
C ASN A 146 -26.08 4.34 3.94
N TYR A 147 -24.93 4.95 3.61
CA TYR A 147 -24.15 4.61 2.43
C TYR A 147 -22.82 3.99 2.82
N LEU A 148 -21.95 4.69 3.55
CA LEU A 148 -20.58 4.21 3.79
C LEU A 148 -20.53 2.90 4.60
N LEU A 149 -21.36 2.77 5.64
CA LEU A 149 -21.46 1.53 6.43
C LEU A 149 -22.16 0.38 5.69
N ASN A 150 -22.80 0.65 4.56
CA ASN A 150 -23.60 -0.32 3.80
C ASN A 150 -23.04 -0.57 2.39
N VAL A 151 -21.73 -0.41 2.21
CA VAL A 151 -21.03 -0.80 0.99
C VAL A 151 -20.51 -2.22 1.13
N SER A 152 -20.66 -3.02 0.07
CA SER A 152 -20.00 -4.32 -0.09
C SER A 152 -19.61 -4.52 -1.54
N PHE A 153 -18.39 -5.00 -1.78
CA PHE A 153 -17.87 -5.31 -3.12
C PHE A 153 -16.76 -6.35 -3.06
N THR A 154 -16.46 -6.95 -4.20
CA THR A 154 -15.25 -7.78 -4.36
C THR A 154 -14.15 -6.90 -4.94
N GLY A 155 -13.03 -6.78 -4.22
CA GLY A 155 -11.87 -6.03 -4.68
C GLY A 155 -11.16 -6.71 -5.84
N GLU A 156 -10.21 -6.01 -6.47
CA GLU A 156 -9.42 -6.53 -7.58
C GLU A 156 -8.54 -7.75 -7.20
N SER A 157 -8.24 -7.91 -5.90
CA SER A 157 -7.58 -9.09 -5.32
C SER A 157 -8.47 -10.35 -5.29
N GLY A 158 -9.74 -10.25 -5.68
CA GLY A 158 -10.72 -11.33 -5.55
C GLY A 158 -11.20 -11.58 -4.12
N ILE A 159 -10.69 -10.82 -3.15
CA ILE A 159 -11.16 -10.84 -1.76
C ILE A 159 -12.37 -9.90 -1.66
N THR A 160 -13.46 -10.38 -1.06
CA THR A 160 -14.58 -9.51 -0.70
C THR A 160 -14.10 -8.48 0.30
N ALA A 161 -13.97 -7.24 -0.17
CA ALA A 161 -13.67 -6.10 0.66
C ALA A 161 -14.96 -5.64 1.34
N CYS A 162 -14.86 -5.35 2.65
CA CYS A 162 -15.91 -4.67 3.40
C CYS A 162 -17.29 -5.33 3.29
N THR A 163 -17.50 -6.56 3.78
CA THR A 163 -18.89 -7.01 3.94
C THR A 163 -19.58 -6.29 5.11
N TYR A 164 -18.87 -5.94 6.20
CA TYR A 164 -19.41 -5.10 7.28
C TYR A 164 -18.27 -4.49 8.10
N VAL A 165 -17.86 -3.25 7.80
CA VAL A 165 -16.98 -2.51 8.71
C VAL A 165 -17.85 -1.98 9.87
N TRP A 166 -17.63 -2.54 11.06
CA TRP A 166 -18.11 -2.11 12.40
C TRP A 166 -19.30 -2.80 13.08
N ARG A 167 -20.05 -3.73 12.44
CA ARG A 167 -20.93 -4.66 13.18
C ARG A 167 -20.71 -6.10 12.72
N LYS A 168 -19.94 -6.84 13.52
CA LYS A 168 -19.82 -8.31 13.58
C LYS A 168 -20.04 -9.04 12.24
N SER A 169 -18.94 -9.34 11.53
CA SER A 169 -18.70 -10.61 10.79
C SER A 169 -17.87 -10.40 9.52
N HIS A 170 -16.65 -9.93 9.69
CA HIS A 170 -15.54 -10.44 8.89
C HIS A 170 -14.52 -10.99 9.88
N ARG A 171 -14.16 -12.27 9.74
CA ARG A 171 -12.99 -12.78 10.46
C ARG A 171 -11.77 -12.18 9.75
N PRO A 172 -10.94 -11.35 10.40
CA PRO A 172 -9.68 -10.97 9.79
C PRO A 172 -8.92 -12.26 9.49
N ARG A 173 -8.51 -12.41 8.23
CA ARG A 173 -7.54 -13.44 7.87
C ARG A 173 -6.18 -12.84 8.13
N ASN A 174 -5.38 -13.55 8.92
CA ASN A 174 -4.02 -13.14 9.24
C ASN A 174 -3.06 -14.14 8.62
N SER A 175 -1.93 -13.64 8.14
CA SER A 175 -0.77 -14.45 7.80
C SER A 175 0.19 -14.45 8.98
N ILE A 176 0.81 -15.60 9.25
CA ILE A 176 1.91 -15.72 10.22
C ILE A 176 3.18 -15.89 9.41
N SER A 177 4.13 -14.99 9.61
CA SER A 177 5.44 -15.06 8.97
C SER A 177 6.49 -15.39 10.02
N ARG A 178 7.46 -16.21 9.64
CA ARG A 178 8.63 -16.49 10.47
C ARG A 178 9.86 -15.94 9.75
N ALA A 179 10.59 -15.05 10.42
CA ALA A 179 11.91 -14.62 9.96
C ALA A 179 12.82 -15.85 9.88
N THR A 180 13.09 -16.31 8.65
CA THR A 180 13.99 -17.41 8.36
C THR A 180 15.23 -16.80 7.72
N SER A 181 16.41 -17.13 8.24
CA SER A 181 17.73 -16.60 7.85
C SER A 181 17.71 -15.68 6.63
N TYR A 182 17.73 -14.36 6.87
CA TYR A 182 17.74 -13.33 5.83
C TYR A 182 18.99 -13.37 4.92
N ARG A 183 19.90 -14.33 5.15
CA ARG A 183 21.07 -14.62 4.31
C ARG A 183 20.72 -15.00 2.87
N HIS A 184 19.49 -15.41 2.56
CA HIS A 184 19.11 -15.81 1.20
C HIS A 184 18.51 -14.70 0.31
N LEU A 185 18.24 -13.50 0.83
CA LEU A 185 17.74 -12.37 0.02
C LEU A 185 18.82 -11.33 -0.33
N LEU A 186 20.01 -11.43 0.27
CA LEU A 186 21.19 -10.61 -0.07
C LEU A 186 22.15 -11.31 -1.06
N GLY A 187 21.77 -12.48 -1.60
CA GLY A 187 22.58 -13.28 -2.51
C GLY A 187 22.29 -13.10 -4.01
N ALA A 188 21.56 -12.04 -4.39
CA ALA A 188 21.31 -11.68 -5.79
C ALA A 188 21.83 -10.26 -6.13
N LEU A 189 23.02 -9.92 -5.61
CA LEU A 189 23.90 -8.88 -6.13
C LEU A 189 25.30 -9.48 -6.34
#